data_AF-A0A958C5H3-F1
#
_entry.id   AF-A0A958C5H3-F1
#
_cell.length_a   1.000
_cell.length_b   1.000
_cell.length_c   1.000
_cell.angle_alpha   90.00
_cell.angle_beta   90.00
_cell.angle_gamma   90.00
#
_symmetry.space_group_name_H-M   'P 1'
#
loop_
_entity.id
_entity.type
_entity.pdbx_description
1 polymer ?
#
loop_
_entity_poly.entity_id
_entity_poly.type
_entity_poly.pdbx_seq_one_letter_code
_entity_poly.pdbx_strand_id
1 'polypeptide(L)'
;YGLGWWVGEFNGHRIIGNYGTEFGFQSHLALFPDDGMAVIALVNLFDPEAGTFYAYDIGNGIADILLDGTTESATQPPTTALDDITVAKIEGLLNDQMQPNAVPGYAMCVAKDGSEVYSKGFGVTELGG
;
A
#
# COMPACT_ATOMS: atom_id res chain seq x y z
N TYR A 1 17.34 10.60 0.46
CA TYR A 1 18.07 9.53 -0.25
C TYR A 1 19.36 9.21 0.48
N GLY A 2 19.59 7.95 0.83
CA GLY A 2 20.85 7.46 1.38
C GLY A 2 21.01 5.96 1.12
N LEU A 3 22.14 5.54 0.55
CA LEU A 3 22.43 4.12 0.26
C LEU A 3 21.33 3.37 -0.54
N GLY A 4 20.63 4.06 -1.45
CA GLY A 4 19.54 3.46 -2.23
C GLY A 4 18.19 3.42 -1.52
N TRP A 5 18.09 4.00 -0.32
CA TRP A 5 16.82 4.21 0.38
C TRP A 5 16.33 5.63 0.20
N TRP A 6 15.03 5.77 -0.05
CA TRP A 6 14.34 7.00 0.23
C TRP A 6 14.07 7.08 1.73
N VAL A 7 14.32 8.25 2.31
CA VAL A 7 14.14 8.54 3.74
C VAL A 7 13.51 9.93 3.79
N GLY A 8 12.39 10.06 4.46
CA GLY A 8 11.63 11.29 4.54
C GLY A 8 10.54 11.25 5.60
N GLU A 9 9.55 12.10 5.43
CA GLU A 9 8.37 12.19 6.27
C GLU A 9 7.10 12.06 5.41
N PHE A 10 6.09 11.41 5.96
CA PHE A 10 4.76 11.25 5.38
C PHE A 10 3.74 11.49 6.50
N ASN A 11 2.93 12.54 6.37
CA ASN A 11 1.99 12.98 7.42
C ASN A 11 2.62 13.19 8.81
N GLY A 12 3.89 13.60 8.88
CA GLY A 12 4.62 13.75 10.15
C GLY A 12 5.19 12.45 10.72
N HIS A 13 4.97 11.32 10.05
CA HIS A 13 5.57 10.04 10.39
C HIS A 13 6.83 9.82 9.56
N ARG A 14 7.87 9.28 10.20
CA ARG A 14 9.09 8.91 9.50
C ARG A 14 8.81 7.76 8.55
N ILE A 15 9.25 7.91 7.31
CA ILE A 15 9.11 6.90 6.26
C ILE A 15 10.47 6.58 5.64
N ILE A 16 10.75 5.28 5.49
CA ILE A 16 11.92 4.72 4.83
C ILE A 16 11.41 3.76 3.76
N GLY A 17 11.91 3.84 2.54
CA GLY A 17 11.36 3.02 1.49
C GLY A 17 12.09 3.10 0.19
N ASN A 18 11.53 2.41 -0.79
CA ASN A 18 11.89 2.58 -2.18
C ASN A 18 10.72 2.15 -3.06
N TYR A 19 10.71 2.63 -4.28
CA TYR A 19 9.77 2.18 -5.31
C TYR A 19 10.57 1.77 -6.55
N GLY A 20 9.94 0.96 -7.39
CA GLY A 20 10.56 0.45 -8.60
C GLY A 20 9.56 0.38 -9.72
N THR A 21 10.01 0.69 -10.92
CA THR A 21 9.24 0.53 -12.16
C THR A 21 10.07 -0.25 -13.17
N GLU A 22 9.41 -1.14 -13.89
CA GLU A 22 9.93 -1.87 -15.05
C GLU A 22 8.79 -1.99 -16.05
N PHE A 23 9.06 -2.30 -17.33
CA PHE A 23 8.01 -2.46 -18.32
C PHE A 23 6.92 -3.43 -17.84
N GLY A 24 5.71 -2.90 -17.64
CA GLY A 24 4.56 -3.66 -17.15
C GLY A 24 4.50 -3.91 -15.64
N PHE A 25 5.43 -3.38 -14.82
CA PHE A 25 5.43 -3.63 -13.37
C PHE A 25 5.81 -2.41 -12.54
N GLN A 26 5.18 -2.28 -11.38
CA GLN A 26 5.52 -1.30 -10.36
C GLN A 26 5.56 -1.95 -8.98
N SER A 27 6.42 -1.42 -8.11
CA SER A 27 6.53 -1.83 -6.72
C SER A 27 6.72 -0.62 -5.82
N HIS A 28 6.19 -0.72 -4.60
CA HIS A 28 6.38 0.25 -3.54
C HIS A 28 6.60 -0.48 -2.22
N LEU A 29 7.63 -0.06 -1.51
CA LEU A 29 7.94 -0.47 -0.14
C LEU A 29 8.00 0.79 0.72
N ALA A 30 7.10 0.90 1.68
CA ALA A 30 7.09 1.94 2.70
C ALA A 30 7.21 1.33 4.09
N LEU A 31 8.21 1.76 4.85
CA LEU A 31 8.44 1.40 6.24
C LEU A 31 8.23 2.62 7.11
N PHE A 32 7.43 2.47 8.16
CA PHE A 32 7.15 3.46 9.19
C PHE A 32 7.70 2.93 10.51
N PRO A 33 9.02 3.06 10.75
CA PRO A 33 9.69 2.39 11.87
C PRO A 33 9.17 2.86 13.23
N ASP A 34 8.82 4.14 13.35
CA ASP A 34 8.34 4.72 14.60
C ASP A 34 6.90 4.28 14.93
N ASP A 35 6.16 3.82 13.92
CA ASP A 35 4.81 3.28 14.02
C ASP A 35 4.78 1.74 13.99
N GLY A 36 5.94 1.07 13.90
CA GLY A 36 6.01 -0.39 13.77
C GLY A 36 5.30 -0.93 12.52
N MET A 37 5.13 -0.11 11.48
CA MET A 37 4.27 -0.44 10.32
C MET A 37 5.08 -0.57 9.03
N ALA A 38 4.66 -1.44 8.13
CA ALA A 38 5.14 -1.51 6.76
C ALA A 38 3.97 -1.69 5.79
N VAL A 39 4.04 -1.03 4.64
CA VAL A 39 3.08 -1.17 3.53
C VAL A 39 3.85 -1.54 2.26
N ILE A 40 3.42 -2.61 1.62
CA ILE A 40 3.95 -3.08 0.34
C ILE A 40 2.81 -3.09 -0.68
N ALA A 41 3.07 -2.55 -1.86
CA ALA A 41 2.16 -2.62 -3.00
C ALA A 41 2.93 -3.01 -4.27
N LEU A 42 2.35 -3.94 -5.04
CA LEU A 42 2.88 -4.45 -6.31
C LEU A 42 1.79 -4.36 -7.36
N VAL A 43 2.09 -3.81 -8.53
CA VAL A 43 1.13 -3.62 -9.62
C VAL A 43 1.72 -4.20 -10.91
N ASN A 44 0.94 -4.96 -11.68
CA ASN A 44 1.36 -5.55 -12.96
C ASN A 44 0.94 -4.69 -14.17
N LEU A 45 1.04 -3.37 -14.00
CA LEU A 45 0.85 -2.39 -15.04
C LEU A 45 1.86 -1.26 -14.86
N PHE A 46 2.61 -0.94 -15.90
CA PHE A 46 3.35 0.30 -15.98
C PHE A 46 3.41 0.75 -17.43
N ASP A 47 2.83 1.92 -17.70
CA ASP A 47 2.96 2.63 -18.95
C ASP A 47 3.75 3.93 -18.66
N PRO A 48 4.99 4.06 -19.14
CA PRO A 48 5.80 5.26 -18.90
C PRO A 48 5.19 6.52 -19.56
N GLU A 49 4.32 6.38 -20.57
CA GLU A 49 3.65 7.52 -21.21
C GLU A 49 2.45 8.01 -20.40
N ALA A 50 1.79 7.13 -19.65
CA ALA A 50 0.68 7.47 -18.77
C ALA A 50 1.12 8.30 -17.55
N GLY A 51 2.39 8.21 -17.15
CA GLY A 51 2.94 8.95 -16.02
C GLY A 51 2.34 8.57 -14.66
N THR A 52 1.74 7.39 -14.55
CA THR A 52 1.07 6.91 -13.34
C THR A 52 1.97 6.02 -12.49
N PHE A 53 1.91 6.21 -11.16
CA PHE A 53 2.69 5.46 -10.18
C PHE A 53 1.77 4.68 -9.24
N TYR A 54 0.91 3.81 -9.79
CA TYR A 54 -0.14 3.12 -9.04
C TYR A 54 0.34 2.42 -7.77
N ALA A 55 1.51 1.74 -7.79
CA ALA A 55 2.00 1.08 -6.59
C ALA A 55 2.33 2.08 -5.47
N TYR A 56 2.91 3.23 -5.85
CA TYR A 56 3.22 4.32 -4.93
C TYR A 56 1.94 4.96 -4.38
N ASP A 57 0.99 5.28 -5.27
CA ASP A 57 -0.26 5.95 -4.91
C ASP A 57 -1.12 5.07 -4.01
N ILE A 58 -1.28 3.79 -4.35
CA ILE A 58 -2.02 2.81 -3.53
C ILE A 58 -1.35 2.63 -2.18
N GLY A 59 -0.04 2.39 -2.16
CA GLY A 59 0.67 2.11 -0.91
C GLY A 59 0.65 3.31 0.04
N ASN A 60 0.79 4.53 -0.47
CA ASN A 60 0.70 5.73 0.35
C ASN A 60 -0.74 6.06 0.76
N GLY A 61 -1.74 5.81 -0.09
CA GLY A 61 -3.15 5.97 0.29
C GLY A 61 -3.55 5.03 1.43
N ILE A 62 -2.98 3.84 1.50
CA ILE A 62 -3.20 2.92 2.62
C ILE A 62 -2.47 3.37 3.86
N ALA A 63 -1.22 3.82 3.72
CA ALA A 63 -0.51 4.43 4.83
C ALA A 63 -1.29 5.61 5.42
N ASP A 64 -1.87 6.47 4.58
CA ASP A 64 -2.72 7.59 5.00
C ASP A 64 -3.90 7.11 5.84
N ILE A 65 -4.67 6.13 5.36
CA ILE A 65 -5.82 5.54 6.07
C ILE A 65 -5.42 5.00 7.45
N LEU A 66 -4.26 4.32 7.52
CA LEU A 66 -3.80 3.65 8.74
C LEU A 66 -3.18 4.62 9.76
N LEU A 67 -2.54 5.69 9.30
CA LEU A 67 -1.90 6.69 10.15
C LEU A 67 -2.90 7.75 10.64
N ASP A 68 -3.90 8.13 9.83
CA ASP A 68 -5.01 9.00 10.25
C ASP A 68 -5.93 8.28 11.27
N GLY A 69 -5.88 6.94 11.29
CA GLY A 69 -6.73 6.07 12.11
C GLY A 69 -6.25 5.79 13.53
N THR A 70 -5.14 6.33 14.03
CA THR A 70 -4.64 6.01 15.38
C THR A 70 -5.42 6.74 16.50
N THR A 71 -6.69 6.38 16.66
CA THR A 71 -7.33 6.34 17.98
C THR A 71 -7.62 4.88 18.31
N GLU A 72 -6.58 4.10 18.57
CA GLU A 72 -6.76 2.82 19.26
C GLU A 72 -6.76 3.07 20.77
N SER A 73 -7.87 2.71 21.41
CA SER A 73 -7.93 2.53 22.86
C SER A 73 -7.03 1.36 23.25
N ALA A 74 -6.13 1.60 24.19
CA ALA A 74 -5.03 0.72 24.64
C ALA A 74 -5.46 -0.56 25.40
N THR A 75 -6.49 -1.28 24.96
CA THR A 75 -7.01 -2.48 25.65
C THR A 75 -7.29 -3.67 24.75
N GLN A 76 -7.13 -3.58 23.43
CA GLN A 76 -7.30 -4.74 22.56
C GLN A 76 -5.98 -5.53 22.46
N PRO A 77 -5.97 -6.85 22.70
CA PRO A 77 -4.79 -7.68 22.47
C PRO A 77 -4.33 -7.54 21.01
N PRO A 78 -3.04 -7.75 20.70
CA PRO A 78 -2.50 -7.57 19.35
C PRO A 78 -3.34 -8.36 18.37
N THR A 79 -4.20 -7.65 17.63
CA THR A 79 -5.16 -8.30 16.75
C THR A 79 -4.43 -8.60 15.46
N THR A 80 -4.43 -9.87 15.07
CA THR A 80 -3.76 -10.40 13.87
C THR A 80 -4.37 -9.89 12.55
N ALA A 81 -5.39 -9.03 12.58
CA ALA A 81 -6.09 -8.52 11.41
C ALA A 81 -6.58 -7.08 11.62
N LEU A 82 -6.62 -6.29 10.54
CA LEU A 82 -7.27 -4.98 10.52
C LEU A 82 -8.80 -5.10 10.72
N ASP A 83 -9.44 -4.07 11.27
CA ASP A 83 -10.89 -4.03 11.45
C ASP A 83 -11.64 -3.85 10.11
N ASP A 84 -12.91 -4.26 10.09
CA ASP A 84 -13.75 -4.25 8.88
C ASP A 84 -13.92 -2.85 8.26
N ILE A 85 -13.93 -1.79 9.07
CA ILE A 85 -14.08 -0.40 8.57
C ILE A 85 -12.81 0.00 7.83
N THR A 86 -11.65 -0.27 8.43
CA THR A 86 -10.35 -0.01 7.80
C THR A 86 -10.19 -0.82 6.52
N VAL A 87 -10.53 -2.11 6.54
CA VAL A 87 -10.51 -2.96 5.34
C VAL A 87 -11.43 -2.40 4.26
N ALA A 88 -12.65 -1.98 4.59
CA ALA A 88 -13.57 -1.40 3.62
C ALA A 88 -13.04 -0.09 3.00
N LYS A 89 -12.34 0.76 3.77
CA LYS A 89 -11.68 1.97 3.24
C LYS A 89 -10.56 1.61 2.27
N ILE A 90 -9.72 0.63 2.61
CA ILE A 90 -8.65 0.14 1.75
C ILE A 90 -9.24 -0.38 0.44
N GLU A 91 -10.28 -1.22 0.50
CA GLU A 91 -10.95 -1.76 -0.68
C GLU A 91 -11.65 -0.68 -1.53
N GLY A 92 -12.23 0.34 -0.90
CA GLY A 92 -12.78 1.51 -1.59
C GLY A 92 -11.72 2.27 -2.39
N LEU A 93 -10.61 2.64 -1.73
CA LEU A 93 -9.46 3.29 -2.35
C LEU A 93 -8.96 2.49 -3.56
N LEU A 94 -8.84 1.17 -3.38
CA LEU A 94 -8.39 0.26 -4.42
C LEU A 94 -9.32 0.24 -5.63
N ASN A 95 -10.63 0.10 -5.41
CA ASN A 95 -11.60 0.09 -6.50
C ASN A 95 -11.59 1.39 -7.30
N ASP A 96 -11.45 2.53 -6.62
CA ASP A 96 -11.36 3.85 -7.24
C ASP A 96 -10.11 4.00 -8.12
N GLN A 97 -9.00 3.37 -7.72
CA GLN A 97 -7.75 3.35 -8.50
C GLN A 97 -7.78 2.32 -9.64
N MET A 98 -8.49 1.20 -9.47
CA MET A 98 -8.56 0.10 -10.43
C MET A 98 -9.43 0.37 -11.65
N GLN A 99 -10.71 0.65 -11.41
CA GLN A 99 -11.75 0.58 -12.42
C GLN A 99 -11.57 1.56 -13.58
N PRO A 100 -11.15 2.82 -13.35
CA PRO A 100 -10.98 3.75 -14.48
C PRO A 100 -9.73 3.48 -15.31
N ASN A 101 -8.76 2.73 -14.77
CA ASN A 101 -7.41 2.63 -15.32
C ASN A 101 -7.08 1.28 -15.98
N ALA A 102 -8.04 0.35 -16.01
CA ALA A 102 -7.88 -1.00 -16.56
C ALA A 102 -6.62 -1.73 -16.02
N VAL A 103 -6.29 -1.53 -14.74
CA VAL A 103 -5.16 -2.19 -14.08
C VAL A 103 -5.44 -3.71 -14.02
N PRO A 104 -4.60 -4.57 -14.64
CA PRO A 104 -4.89 -6.01 -14.72
C PRO A 104 -4.87 -6.68 -13.33
N GLY A 105 -4.03 -6.18 -12.43
CA GLY A 105 -3.98 -6.63 -11.05
C GLY A 105 -2.92 -5.94 -10.19
N TYR A 106 -3.05 -6.17 -8.89
CA TYR A 106 -2.08 -5.78 -7.88
C TYR A 106 -2.15 -6.71 -6.68
N ALA A 107 -1.09 -6.70 -5.90
CA ALA A 107 -0.98 -7.40 -4.63
C ALA A 107 -0.44 -6.46 -3.57
N MET A 108 -0.86 -6.66 -2.33
CA MET A 108 -0.46 -5.80 -1.24
C MET A 108 -0.37 -6.53 0.10
N CYS A 109 0.41 -5.93 0.99
CA CYS A 109 0.64 -6.43 2.34
C CYS A 109 0.81 -5.24 3.28
N VAL A 110 0.15 -5.31 4.43
CA VAL A 110 0.38 -4.44 5.59
C VAL A 110 0.89 -5.31 6.72
N ALA A 111 2.03 -4.92 7.27
CA ALA A 111 2.57 -5.50 8.48
C ALA A 111 2.57 -4.47 9.60
N LYS A 112 2.23 -4.90 10.81
CA LYS A 112 2.24 -4.11 12.04
C LYS A 112 2.92 -4.91 13.15
N ASP A 113 3.87 -4.29 13.83
CA ASP A 113 4.65 -4.87 14.93
C ASP A 113 5.28 -6.24 14.59
N GLY A 114 5.78 -6.35 13.35
CA GLY A 114 6.45 -7.55 12.84
C GLY A 114 5.51 -8.70 12.42
N SER A 115 4.19 -8.50 12.47
CA SER A 115 3.19 -9.46 12.00
C SER A 115 2.43 -8.93 10.79
N GLU A 116 2.07 -9.80 9.86
CA GLU A 116 1.13 -9.46 8.80
C GLU A 116 -0.27 -9.25 9.38
N VAL A 117 -0.89 -8.11 9.06
CA VAL A 117 -2.25 -7.76 9.52
C VAL A 117 -3.25 -7.63 8.38
N TYR A 118 -2.77 -7.57 7.13
CA TYR A 118 -3.60 -7.59 5.94
C TYR A 118 -2.76 -7.97 4.72
N SER A 119 -3.26 -8.89 3.90
CA SER A 119 -2.76 -9.07 2.54
C SER A 119 -3.88 -9.44 1.60
N LYS A 120 -3.79 -8.94 0.36
CA LYS A 120 -4.77 -9.26 -0.67
C LYS A 120 -4.19 -9.05 -2.06
N GLY A 121 -4.61 -9.92 -2.97
CA GLY A 121 -4.38 -9.78 -4.40
C GLY A 121 -5.71 -9.52 -5.10
N PHE A 122 -5.68 -8.66 -6.10
CA PHE A 122 -6.83 -8.33 -6.94
C PHE A 122 -6.40 -8.34 -8.39
N GLY A 123 -7.30 -8.75 -9.28
CA GLY A 123 -7.03 -8.72 -10.71
C GLY A 123 -8.01 -9.55 -11.51
N VAL A 124 -7.86 -9.49 -12.82
CA VAL A 124 -8.60 -10.29 -13.78
C VAL A 124 -7.77 -11.49 -14.22
N THR A 125 -8.40 -12.64 -14.40
CA THR A 125 -7.73 -13.84 -14.93
C THR A 125 -7.56 -13.78 -16.45
N GLU A 126 -8.28 -12.90 -17.14
CA GLU A 126 -8.25 -12.73 -18.60
C GLU A 126 -8.27 -11.24 -18.97
N LEU A 127 -7.34 -10.82 -19.83
CA LEU A 127 -7.26 -9.47 -20.39
C LEU A 127 -8.22 -9.36 -21.58
N GLY A 128 -9.45 -8.92 -21.32
CA GLY A 128 -10.53 -8.81 -22.31
C GLY A 128 -11.17 -10.18 -22.58
N GLY A 129 -12.30 -10.44 -21.92
CA GLY A 129 -12.97 -11.75 -21.97
C GLY A 129 -13.40 -12.26 -23.35
#